data_AF-A0A7Y7E7F2-F1
#
_entry.id   AF-A0A7Y7E7F2-F1
#
_cell.length_a   1.000
_cell.length_b   1.000
_cell.length_c   1.000
_cell.angle_alpha   90.00
_cell.angle_beta   90.00
_cell.angle_gamma   90.00
#
_symmetry.space_group_name_H-M   'P 1'
#
loop_
_entity.id
_entity.type
_entity.pdbx_description
1 polymer ?
#
loop_
_entity_poly.entity_id
_entity_poly.type
_entity_poly.pdbx_seq_one_letter_code
_entity_poly.pdbx_strand_id
1 'polypeptide(L)'
;MDPSGGVGGFPVKDRSGAFMLSAARHCDGEEGYWQTWEGAENVGTSDRQQSDLGTDTVGIALHGAESRGFLYDGEAYRTDGFAKRVVGYGHNNVGDYVCTDGANGGVHCNIKITDTDIGVAGSNGSWSPITDRAAVSQYSPDQVAGVNGDSGGPVFAGVNNYSDDEARGTITAFEKTTTCPSSLNADTVLDGHVRTPWCFTAAYYVPVYQTLQTLKWTLVTG
;
A
#
# COMPACT_ATOMS: atom_id res chain seq x y z
N MET A 1 -8.21 0.15 8.08
CA MET A 1 -7.94 1.55 8.43
C MET A 1 -7.72 1.73 9.93
N ASP A 2 -6.49 2.06 10.30
CA ASP A 2 -6.23 2.76 11.58
C ASP A 2 -6.90 4.16 11.54
N PRO A 3 -7.41 4.71 12.66
CA PRO A 3 -7.94 6.08 12.75
C PRO A 3 -7.01 7.21 12.23
N SER A 4 -5.73 6.94 12.03
CA SER A 4 -4.74 7.82 11.38
C SER A 4 -4.66 7.70 9.85
N GLY A 5 -5.43 6.78 9.24
CA GLY A 5 -5.54 6.63 7.78
C GLY A 5 -4.55 5.64 7.15
N GLY A 6 -4.23 4.53 7.83
CA GLY A 6 -3.35 3.48 7.32
C GLY A 6 -4.05 2.26 6.70
N VAL A 7 -3.43 1.65 5.70
CA VAL A 7 -3.96 0.49 4.94
C VAL A 7 -3.09 -0.76 5.15
N GLY A 8 -3.72 -1.94 5.11
CA GLY A 8 -3.00 -3.22 5.00
C GLY A 8 -2.69 -3.54 3.53
N GLY A 9 -1.42 -3.76 3.22
CA GLY A 9 -0.90 -4.17 1.92
C GLY A 9 -0.89 -5.69 1.72
N PHE A 10 0.29 -6.27 1.54
CA PHE A 10 0.42 -7.66 1.12
C PHE A 10 0.22 -8.67 2.26
N PRO A 11 -0.39 -9.83 1.98
CA PRO A 11 -0.43 -10.96 2.89
C PRO A 11 0.96 -11.60 3.01
N VAL A 12 1.47 -11.72 4.22
CA VAL A 12 2.81 -12.23 4.51
C VAL A 12 2.79 -13.21 5.69
N LYS A 13 3.86 -13.98 5.84
CA LYS A 13 4.16 -14.77 7.03
C LYS A 13 5.43 -14.28 7.68
N ASP A 14 5.44 -14.25 9.00
CA ASP A 14 6.67 -14.04 9.76
C ASP A 14 7.56 -15.30 9.73
N ARG A 15 8.73 -15.21 10.36
CA ARG A 15 9.67 -16.34 10.49
C ARG A 15 9.11 -17.57 11.23
N SER A 16 8.07 -17.39 12.04
CA SER A 16 7.41 -18.49 12.76
C SER A 16 6.29 -19.15 11.94
N GLY A 17 5.93 -18.55 10.81
CA GLY A 17 4.85 -18.97 9.94
C GLY A 17 3.50 -18.35 10.28
N ALA A 18 3.46 -17.39 11.21
CA ALA A 18 2.26 -16.65 11.57
C ALA A 18 1.86 -15.69 10.45
N PHE A 19 0.57 -15.68 10.10
CA PHE A 19 0.03 -14.81 9.06
C PHE A 19 -0.11 -13.37 9.53
N MET A 20 0.23 -12.43 8.64
CA MET A 20 0.15 -11.00 8.85
C MET A 20 -0.26 -10.28 7.56
N LEU A 21 -0.62 -9.01 7.69
CA LEU A 21 -0.65 -8.06 6.57
C LEU A 21 0.51 -7.06 6.73
N SER A 22 1.20 -6.72 5.65
CA SER A 22 2.16 -5.61 5.67
C SER A 22 1.42 -4.28 5.75
N ALA A 23 2.02 -3.25 6.33
CA ALA A 23 1.53 -1.88 6.28
C ALA A 23 2.70 -0.91 6.45
N ALA A 24 2.45 0.39 6.27
CA ALA A 24 3.45 1.41 6.59
C ALA A 24 3.55 1.59 8.10
N ARG A 25 4.79 1.68 8.61
CA ARG A 25 5.04 1.83 10.05
C ARG A 25 4.53 3.15 10.59
N HIS A 26 4.59 4.22 9.82
CA HIS A 26 4.10 5.52 10.23
C HIS A 26 2.57 5.58 10.40
N CYS A 27 1.86 4.57 9.89
CA CYS A 27 0.43 4.39 10.09
C CYS A 27 0.08 3.59 11.34
N ASP A 28 1.08 3.06 12.06
CA ASP A 28 0.88 2.37 13.33
C ASP A 28 0.53 3.38 14.43
N GLY A 29 -0.76 3.60 14.65
CA GLY A 29 -1.36 4.56 15.57
C GLY A 29 -1.66 3.98 16.96
N GLU A 30 -2.85 4.28 17.49
CA GLU A 30 -3.31 4.03 18.88
C GLU A 30 -2.98 2.61 19.40
N GLU A 31 -1.86 2.48 20.11
CA GLU A 31 -1.35 1.21 20.64
C GLU A 31 -1.11 0.11 19.59
N GLY A 32 -1.15 0.48 18.31
CA GLY A 32 -1.02 -0.37 17.14
C GLY A 32 -2.24 -1.20 16.78
N TYR A 33 -3.44 -0.75 17.14
CA TYR A 33 -4.69 -1.42 16.81
C TYR A 33 -5.18 -1.07 15.39
N TRP A 34 -5.54 -2.09 14.60
CA TRP A 34 -6.03 -1.93 13.23
C TRP A 34 -7.47 -2.40 13.12
N GLN A 35 -8.32 -1.56 12.54
CA GLN A 35 -9.73 -1.88 12.29
C GLN A 35 -10.14 -1.62 10.85
N THR A 36 -11.29 -2.12 10.41
CA THR A 36 -11.89 -1.67 9.15
C THR A 36 -12.50 -0.28 9.34
N TRP A 37 -12.56 0.51 8.27
CA TRP A 37 -13.23 1.82 8.35
C TRP A 37 -14.74 1.65 8.53
N GLU A 38 -15.34 0.86 7.65
CA GLU A 38 -16.75 0.48 7.76
C GLU A 38 -16.88 -0.66 8.77
N GLY A 39 -17.74 -0.46 9.78
CA GLY A 39 -18.03 -1.48 10.80
C GLY A 39 -17.05 -1.54 11.98
N ALA A 40 -15.89 -0.87 11.91
CA ALA A 40 -14.88 -0.87 12.97
C ALA A 40 -14.46 -2.28 13.42
N GLU A 41 -14.42 -3.23 12.48
CA GLU A 41 -14.06 -4.61 12.77
C GLU A 41 -12.56 -4.72 13.07
N ASN A 42 -12.20 -5.43 14.13
CA ASN A 42 -10.81 -5.64 14.48
C ASN A 42 -10.11 -6.50 13.42
N VAL A 43 -9.10 -5.94 12.77
CA VAL A 43 -8.23 -6.65 11.81
C VAL A 43 -7.07 -7.31 12.54
N GLY A 44 -6.48 -6.64 13.51
CA GLY A 44 -5.23 -7.06 14.10
C GLY A 44 -4.54 -6.00 14.93
N THR A 45 -3.35 -6.35 15.40
CA THR A 45 -2.45 -5.42 16.08
C THR A 45 -1.07 -5.44 15.44
N SER A 46 -0.40 -4.30 15.37
CA SER A 46 1.00 -4.22 14.96
C SER A 46 1.87 -5.10 15.85
N ASP A 47 2.70 -5.92 15.22
CA ASP A 47 3.76 -6.65 15.90
C ASP A 47 5.04 -5.80 15.89
N ARG A 48 5.45 -5.34 17.08
CA ARG A 48 6.67 -4.54 17.27
C ARG A 48 7.95 -5.29 16.89
N GLN A 49 7.96 -6.61 16.91
CA GLN A 49 9.08 -7.42 16.42
C GLN A 49 9.10 -7.52 14.89
N GLN A 50 7.97 -7.22 14.25
CA GLN A 50 7.77 -7.25 12.80
C GLN A 50 7.63 -5.81 12.28
N SER A 51 8.45 -4.91 12.83
CA SER A 51 8.49 -3.50 12.49
C SER A 51 9.91 -3.08 12.19
N ASP A 52 10.07 -2.21 11.20
CA ASP A 52 11.35 -1.59 10.91
C ASP A 52 11.18 -0.09 10.62
N LEU A 53 11.86 0.73 11.43
CA LEU A 53 11.91 2.17 11.28
C LEU A 53 12.75 2.59 10.07
N GLY A 54 13.73 1.79 9.68
CA GLY A 54 14.57 2.06 8.52
C GLY A 54 13.86 1.81 7.20
N THR A 55 12.77 1.04 7.17
CA THR A 55 12.02 0.73 5.94
C THR A 55 10.55 1.11 6.04
N ASP A 56 10.18 1.91 7.04
CA ASP A 56 8.80 2.36 7.28
C ASP A 56 7.75 1.25 7.10
N THR A 57 8.03 0.06 7.61
CA THR A 57 7.16 -1.11 7.43
C THR A 57 6.83 -1.77 8.76
N VAL A 58 5.58 -2.24 8.89
CA VAL A 58 5.07 -2.97 10.05
C VAL A 58 4.19 -4.14 9.62
N GLY A 59 4.23 -5.23 10.38
CA GLY A 59 3.34 -6.38 10.23
C GLY A 59 2.15 -6.26 11.16
N ILE A 60 0.95 -6.37 10.61
CA ILE A 60 -0.31 -6.47 11.34
C ILE A 60 -0.56 -7.95 11.64
N ALA A 61 -0.42 -8.35 12.90
CA ALA A 61 -0.76 -9.69 13.34
C ALA A 61 -2.28 -9.88 13.34
N LEU A 62 -2.76 -10.83 12.56
CA LEU A 62 -4.19 -11.06 12.35
C LEU A 62 -4.81 -11.82 13.53
N HIS A 63 -5.96 -11.36 14.02
CA HIS A 63 -6.69 -12.05 15.08
C HIS A 63 -7.47 -13.25 14.51
N GLY A 64 -6.88 -14.45 14.61
CA GLY A 64 -7.58 -15.72 14.35
C GLY A 64 -7.94 -15.99 12.88
N ALA A 65 -7.42 -15.18 11.95
CA ALA A 65 -7.64 -15.32 10.51
C ALA A 65 -6.34 -15.62 9.76
N GLU A 66 -6.41 -16.50 8.77
CA GLU A 66 -5.32 -16.68 7.81
C GLU A 66 -5.48 -15.67 6.67
N SER A 67 -4.40 -14.94 6.35
CA SER A 67 -4.36 -14.16 5.11
C SER A 67 -4.14 -15.10 3.93
N ARG A 68 -4.91 -14.93 2.85
CA ARG A 68 -4.73 -15.68 1.60
C ARG A 68 -3.89 -14.85 0.63
N GLY A 69 -3.26 -15.50 -0.35
CA GLY A 69 -2.42 -14.84 -1.37
C GLY A 69 -3.24 -14.08 -2.42
N PHE A 70 -4.06 -13.14 -1.97
CA PHE A 70 -4.89 -12.30 -2.81
C PHE A 70 -4.70 -10.83 -2.43
N LEU A 71 -4.76 -9.96 -3.42
CA LEU A 71 -4.73 -8.51 -3.28
C LEU A 71 -6.09 -7.96 -3.68
N TYR A 72 -6.61 -7.01 -2.91
CA TYR A 72 -7.74 -6.22 -3.36
C TYR A 72 -7.31 -5.34 -4.53
N ASP A 73 -8.08 -5.35 -5.62
CA ASP A 73 -7.81 -4.52 -6.80
C ASP A 73 -9.15 -3.92 -7.25
N GLY A 74 -9.56 -2.84 -6.57
CA GLY A 74 -10.84 -2.19 -6.79
C GLY A 74 -10.91 -0.76 -6.24
N GLU A 75 -12.09 -0.17 -6.36
CA GLU A 75 -12.38 1.17 -5.82
C GLU A 75 -12.49 1.15 -4.29
N ALA A 76 -12.13 2.24 -3.62
CA ALA A 76 -12.13 2.33 -2.15
C ALA A 76 -13.50 2.06 -1.48
N TYR A 77 -14.60 2.52 -2.09
CA TYR A 77 -15.94 2.48 -1.51
C TYR A 77 -16.78 1.25 -1.92
N ARG A 78 -16.19 0.26 -2.60
CA ARG A 78 -16.96 -0.79 -3.28
C ARG A 78 -16.74 -2.18 -2.68
N THR A 79 -17.81 -2.80 -2.19
CA THR A 79 -17.80 -4.17 -1.64
C THR A 79 -17.81 -5.27 -2.71
N ASP A 80 -17.91 -4.90 -3.99
CA ASP A 80 -17.86 -5.80 -5.16
C ASP A 80 -16.57 -5.62 -5.99
N GLY A 81 -15.56 -4.95 -5.43
CA GLY A 81 -14.21 -5.05 -5.96
C GLY A 81 -13.77 -6.51 -6.06
N PHE A 82 -12.92 -6.82 -7.03
CA PHE A 82 -12.39 -8.17 -7.19
C PHE A 82 -11.03 -8.26 -6.51
N ALA A 83 -10.71 -9.45 -6.01
CA ALA A 83 -9.38 -9.75 -5.51
C ALA A 83 -8.65 -10.62 -6.53
N LYS A 84 -7.42 -10.26 -6.86
CA LYS A 84 -6.55 -11.04 -7.75
C LYS A 84 -5.54 -11.81 -6.93
N ARG A 85 -5.04 -12.92 -7.49
CA ARG A 85 -4.00 -13.69 -6.83
C ARG A 85 -2.68 -12.93 -6.87
N VAL A 86 -1.97 -12.96 -5.75
CA VAL A 86 -0.58 -12.56 -5.69
C VAL A 86 0.27 -13.78 -6.07
N VAL A 87 0.95 -13.72 -7.20
CA VAL A 87 1.70 -14.88 -7.73
C VAL A 87 3.18 -14.87 -7.31
N GLY A 88 3.66 -13.75 -6.77
CA GLY A 88 5.05 -13.56 -6.37
C GLY A 88 5.39 -12.09 -6.21
N TYR A 89 6.68 -11.79 -6.25
CA TYR A 89 7.18 -10.43 -6.26
C TYR A 89 8.20 -10.23 -7.39
N GLY A 90 8.28 -9.00 -7.88
CA GLY A 90 9.18 -8.59 -8.95
C GLY A 90 10.18 -7.53 -8.50
N HIS A 91 11.31 -7.45 -9.21
CA HIS A 91 12.24 -6.33 -9.08
C HIS A 91 11.69 -5.09 -9.78
N ASN A 92 11.90 -3.94 -9.18
CA ASN A 92 11.51 -2.65 -9.74
C ASN A 92 12.60 -2.14 -10.68
N ASN A 93 12.22 -1.77 -11.91
CA ASN A 93 13.14 -1.16 -12.86
C ASN A 93 12.55 0.17 -13.33
N VAL A 94 13.41 1.19 -13.45
CA VAL A 94 13.03 2.46 -14.07
C VAL A 94 12.48 2.18 -15.48
N GLY A 95 11.26 2.63 -15.74
CA GLY A 95 10.57 2.32 -16.98
C GLY A 95 9.34 1.45 -16.83
N ASP A 96 9.31 0.58 -15.81
CA ASP A 96 8.20 -0.33 -15.55
C ASP A 96 6.93 0.45 -15.17
N TYR A 97 5.77 -0.15 -15.43
CA TYR A 97 4.48 0.38 -15.01
C TYR A 97 3.94 -0.45 -13.86
N VAL A 98 3.40 0.24 -12.85
CA VAL A 98 2.81 -0.35 -11.66
C VAL A 98 1.44 0.28 -11.41
N CYS A 99 0.73 -0.30 -10.46
CA CYS A 99 -0.45 0.25 -9.83
C CYS A 99 -0.15 0.49 -8.35
N THR A 100 -0.72 1.55 -7.80
CA THR A 100 -0.89 1.72 -6.36
C THR A 100 -2.31 1.34 -6.00
N ASP A 101 -2.50 0.76 -4.82
CA ASP A 101 -3.81 0.65 -4.18
C ASP A 101 -3.71 1.26 -2.80
N GLY A 102 -4.80 1.86 -2.35
CA GLY A 102 -4.95 2.36 -1.00
C GLY A 102 -6.42 2.42 -0.65
N ALA A 103 -6.73 2.18 0.62
CA ALA A 103 -8.12 2.07 1.04
C ALA A 103 -8.88 3.41 0.96
N ASN A 104 -8.24 4.54 0.70
CA ASN A 104 -8.92 5.82 0.56
C ASN A 104 -9.19 6.20 -0.90
N GLY A 105 -8.19 6.07 -1.77
CA GLY A 105 -8.26 6.41 -3.20
C GLY A 105 -8.60 5.24 -4.13
N GLY A 106 -8.45 4.01 -3.64
CA GLY A 106 -8.53 2.79 -4.45
C GLY A 106 -7.32 2.63 -5.36
N VAL A 107 -7.51 1.85 -6.42
CA VAL A 107 -6.42 1.51 -7.36
C VAL A 107 -6.15 2.63 -8.37
N HIS A 108 -4.87 2.98 -8.54
CA HIS A 108 -4.38 3.86 -9.58
C HIS A 108 -3.26 3.20 -10.40
N CYS A 109 -3.56 2.87 -11.66
CA CYS A 109 -2.67 2.13 -12.55
C CYS A 109 -1.95 3.00 -13.59
N ASN A 110 -1.02 2.34 -14.30
CA ASN A 110 -0.18 2.93 -15.35
C ASN A 110 0.70 4.08 -14.84
N ILE A 111 1.05 4.08 -13.56
CA ILE A 111 2.10 4.95 -13.03
C ILE A 111 3.45 4.31 -13.33
N LYS A 112 4.43 5.12 -13.70
CA LYS A 112 5.72 4.68 -14.23
C LYS A 112 6.80 4.83 -13.16
N ILE A 113 7.58 3.78 -12.95
CA ILE A 113 8.77 3.86 -12.09
C ILE A 113 9.79 4.80 -12.74
N THR A 114 10.15 5.86 -12.04
CA THR A 114 11.09 6.89 -12.53
C THR A 114 12.45 6.79 -11.86
N ASP A 115 12.49 6.32 -10.62
CA ASP A 115 13.69 6.24 -9.79
C ASP A 115 13.62 4.98 -8.94
N THR A 116 14.76 4.34 -8.74
CA THR A 116 14.89 3.19 -7.84
C THR A 116 16.03 3.42 -6.85
N ASP A 117 15.96 2.77 -5.70
CA ASP A 117 16.99 2.79 -4.66
C ASP A 117 17.37 4.20 -4.17
N ILE A 118 16.38 5.08 -4.03
CA ILE A 118 16.55 6.45 -3.54
C ILE A 118 16.14 6.57 -2.06
N GLY A 119 16.80 7.47 -1.34
CA GLY A 119 16.42 7.78 0.05
C GLY A 119 15.40 8.89 0.14
N VAL A 120 14.37 8.72 0.97
CA VAL A 120 13.28 9.68 1.15
C VAL A 120 12.90 9.78 2.62
N ALA A 121 12.62 11.00 3.08
CA ALA A 121 11.97 11.22 4.36
C ALA A 121 10.46 11.05 4.19
N GLY A 122 9.87 10.11 4.94
CA GLY A 122 8.42 9.95 5.02
C GLY A 122 7.74 11.16 5.66
N SER A 123 6.40 11.17 5.61
CA SER A 123 5.57 12.25 6.17
C SER A 123 5.80 12.48 7.68
N ASN A 124 6.24 11.46 8.41
CA ASN A 124 6.59 11.52 9.83
C ASN A 124 8.06 11.93 10.10
N GLY A 125 8.82 12.28 9.06
CA GLY A 125 10.24 12.63 9.15
C GLY A 125 11.20 11.43 9.29
N SER A 126 10.69 10.19 9.29
CA SER A 126 11.53 9.00 9.29
C SER A 126 12.19 8.83 7.93
N TRP A 127 13.48 8.54 7.94
CA TRP A 127 14.27 8.36 6.72
C TRP A 127 14.26 6.91 6.27
N SER A 128 13.65 6.66 5.12
CA SER A 128 13.75 5.38 4.40
C SER A 128 14.91 5.47 3.42
N PRO A 129 16.02 4.73 3.59
CA PRO A 129 17.24 4.88 2.80
C PRO A 129 17.14 4.22 1.42
N ILE A 130 16.18 3.32 1.23
CA ILE A 130 15.94 2.62 -0.04
C ILE A 130 14.44 2.64 -0.26
N THR A 131 14.02 3.42 -1.25
CA THR A 131 12.65 3.54 -1.74
C THR A 131 12.71 3.65 -3.26
N ASP A 132 11.61 3.28 -3.90
CA ASP A 132 11.42 3.52 -5.32
C ASP A 132 10.33 4.59 -5.50
N ARG A 133 10.38 5.29 -6.63
CA ARG A 133 9.40 6.32 -7.00
C ARG A 133 8.68 5.92 -8.26
N ALA A 134 7.35 5.90 -8.19
CA ALA A 134 6.48 5.80 -9.36
C ALA A 134 5.66 7.09 -9.52
N ALA A 135 5.68 7.65 -10.72
CA ALA A 135 4.99 8.90 -11.06
C ALA A 135 3.96 8.67 -12.16
N VAL A 136 2.92 9.51 -12.18
CA VAL A 136 1.89 9.48 -13.21
C VAL A 136 2.50 9.60 -14.60
N SER A 137 1.94 8.85 -15.55
CA SER A 137 2.38 8.83 -16.93
C SER A 137 1.27 9.31 -17.86
N GLN A 138 1.58 9.47 -19.15
CA GLN A 138 0.59 9.73 -20.17
C GLN A 138 -0.50 8.63 -20.30
N TYR A 139 -0.29 7.47 -19.67
CA TYR A 139 -1.22 6.35 -19.67
C TYR A 139 -2.03 6.22 -18.38
N SER A 140 -1.75 7.06 -17.36
CA SER A 140 -2.51 7.10 -16.11
C SER A 140 -3.88 7.74 -16.36
N PRO A 141 -5.01 7.01 -16.21
CA PRO A 141 -6.34 7.53 -16.55
C PRO A 141 -6.73 8.79 -15.76
N ASP A 142 -6.46 8.77 -14.45
CA ASP A 142 -6.84 9.83 -13.52
C ASP A 142 -5.71 10.84 -13.24
N GLN A 143 -4.52 10.65 -13.84
CA GLN A 143 -3.33 11.47 -13.58
C GLN A 143 -3.00 11.61 -12.08
N VAL A 144 -3.31 10.57 -11.31
CA VAL A 144 -3.08 10.45 -9.87
C VAL A 144 -2.36 9.13 -9.57
N ALA A 145 -1.45 9.14 -8.60
CA ALA A 145 -0.73 7.98 -8.09
C ALA A 145 -1.19 7.57 -6.67
N GLY A 146 -2.09 8.35 -6.06
CA GLY A 146 -2.67 8.07 -4.76
C GLY A 146 -3.34 9.29 -4.15
N VAL A 147 -4.06 9.05 -3.08
CA VAL A 147 -4.82 10.02 -2.29
C VAL A 147 -4.29 10.01 -0.85
N ASN A 148 -4.50 11.11 -0.14
CA ASN A 148 -4.17 11.22 1.28
C ASN A 148 -4.78 10.06 2.07
N GLY A 149 -3.98 9.24 2.77
CA GLY A 149 -4.48 8.06 3.50
C GLY A 149 -4.28 6.72 2.77
N ASP A 150 -3.66 6.72 1.59
CA ASP A 150 -3.27 5.48 0.91
C ASP A 150 -1.92 4.91 1.41
N SER A 151 -1.30 5.57 2.39
CA SER A 151 -0.08 5.08 3.05
C SER A 151 -0.25 3.66 3.60
N GLY A 152 0.77 2.83 3.40
CA GLY A 152 0.73 1.41 3.75
C GLY A 152 0.05 0.52 2.72
N GLY A 153 -0.61 1.12 1.72
CA GLY A 153 -1.19 0.41 0.60
C GLY A 153 -0.15 -0.26 -0.30
N PRO A 154 -0.53 -1.30 -1.05
CA PRO A 154 0.38 -2.05 -1.89
C PRO A 154 0.68 -1.32 -3.20
N VAL A 155 1.89 -1.52 -3.70
CA VAL A 155 2.30 -1.24 -5.08
C VAL A 155 2.51 -2.58 -5.77
N PHE A 156 1.89 -2.78 -6.92
CA PHE A 156 1.87 -4.05 -7.64
C PHE A 156 1.93 -3.85 -9.15
N ALA A 157 2.26 -4.91 -9.89
CA ALA A 157 2.14 -4.94 -11.34
C ALA A 157 1.14 -6.02 -11.74
N GLY A 158 0.19 -5.67 -12.62
CA GLY A 158 -0.70 -6.64 -13.23
C GLY A 158 0.08 -7.54 -14.19
N VAL A 159 0.02 -8.84 -13.97
CA VAL A 159 0.69 -9.87 -14.79
C VAL A 159 -0.35 -10.84 -15.37
N ASN A 160 0.09 -11.75 -16.24
CA ASN A 160 -0.77 -12.74 -16.89
C ASN A 160 -2.01 -12.11 -17.58
N ASN A 161 -1.79 -11.03 -18.35
CA ASN A 161 -2.87 -10.22 -18.95
C ASN A 161 -3.82 -9.61 -17.90
N TYR A 162 -3.25 -9.13 -16.79
CA TYR A 162 -3.98 -8.51 -15.67
C TYR A 162 -4.95 -9.46 -14.96
N SER A 163 -4.71 -10.79 -14.98
CA SER A 163 -5.50 -11.73 -14.17
C SER A 163 -4.91 -12.00 -12.79
N ASP A 164 -3.62 -11.71 -12.60
CA ASP A 164 -2.89 -11.89 -11.35
C ASP A 164 -2.03 -10.65 -11.08
N ASP A 165 -1.58 -10.49 -9.85
CA ASP A 165 -0.72 -9.39 -9.42
C ASP A 165 0.63 -9.90 -8.93
N GLU A 166 1.66 -9.11 -9.24
CA GLU A 166 3.02 -9.30 -8.73
C GLU A 166 3.36 -8.16 -7.76
N ALA A 167 3.77 -8.50 -6.54
CA ALA A 167 4.07 -7.53 -5.51
C ALA A 167 5.32 -6.69 -5.85
N ARG A 168 5.25 -5.37 -5.64
CA ARG A 168 6.33 -4.42 -5.92
C ARG A 168 6.78 -3.64 -4.70
N GLY A 169 5.86 -3.27 -3.80
CA GLY A 169 6.23 -2.60 -2.55
C GLY A 169 5.08 -2.05 -1.73
N THR A 170 5.40 -1.30 -0.69
CA THR A 170 4.44 -0.70 0.25
C THR A 170 4.58 0.82 0.22
N ILE A 171 3.49 1.56 0.00
CA ILE A 171 3.51 3.02 -0.07
C ILE A 171 3.98 3.61 1.27
N THR A 172 5.02 4.45 1.23
CA THR A 172 5.59 5.13 2.41
C THR A 172 5.32 6.65 2.39
N ALA A 173 5.28 7.25 1.20
CA ALA A 173 5.09 8.69 1.09
C ALA A 173 4.55 9.07 -0.29
N PHE A 174 4.15 10.33 -0.42
CA PHE A 174 3.78 10.95 -1.67
C PHE A 174 4.55 12.25 -1.87
N GLU A 175 4.78 12.64 -3.13
CA GLU A 175 5.56 13.83 -3.46
C GLU A 175 4.70 15.10 -3.51
N LYS A 176 4.11 15.38 -4.68
CA LYS A 176 3.48 16.66 -4.99
C LYS A 176 1.97 16.51 -5.00
N THR A 177 1.29 17.33 -4.21
CA THR A 177 -0.15 17.48 -4.26
C THR A 177 -0.59 18.05 -5.62
N THR A 178 -1.64 17.48 -6.19
CA THR A 178 -2.32 17.94 -7.39
C THR A 178 -3.81 18.08 -7.13
N THR A 179 -4.51 18.73 -8.05
CA THR A 179 -5.97 18.77 -8.04
C THR A 179 -6.50 17.36 -8.26
N CYS A 180 -7.37 16.90 -7.36
CA CYS A 180 -8.06 15.64 -7.57
C CYS A 180 -8.99 15.73 -8.80
N PRO A 181 -8.98 14.73 -9.69
CA PRO A 181 -9.98 14.63 -10.75
C PRO A 181 -11.39 14.51 -10.13
N SER A 182 -12.42 14.81 -10.90
CA SER A 182 -13.81 14.73 -10.41
C SER A 182 -14.24 13.33 -9.98
N SER A 183 -13.54 12.29 -10.46
CA SER A 183 -13.72 10.90 -10.02
C SER A 183 -13.28 10.66 -8.57
N LEU A 184 -12.39 11.49 -8.02
CA LEU A 184 -11.89 11.42 -6.65
C LEU A 184 -12.43 12.62 -5.85
N ASN A 185 -13.62 12.45 -5.29
CA ASN A 185 -14.39 13.48 -4.59
C ASN A 185 -14.87 12.99 -3.23
N ALA A 186 -15.65 13.82 -2.52
CA ALA A 186 -16.11 13.53 -1.16
C ALA A 186 -16.93 12.23 -1.04
N ASP A 187 -17.62 11.82 -2.11
CA ASP A 187 -18.49 10.65 -2.15
C ASP A 187 -17.75 9.37 -2.60
N THR A 188 -16.56 9.49 -3.20
CA THR A 188 -15.80 8.34 -3.76
C THR A 188 -14.53 8.01 -2.99
N VAL A 189 -13.96 8.99 -2.29
CA VAL A 189 -12.84 8.80 -1.37
C VAL A 189 -13.40 8.45 0.01
N LEU A 190 -12.89 7.40 0.64
CA LEU A 190 -13.53 6.78 1.81
C LEU A 190 -13.74 7.75 3.00
N ASP A 191 -12.80 8.66 3.22
CA ASP A 191 -12.90 9.71 4.23
C ASP A 191 -13.23 11.11 3.68
N GLY A 192 -13.71 11.18 2.44
CA GLY A 192 -13.98 12.42 1.72
C GLY A 192 -15.04 13.32 2.36
N HIS A 193 -15.93 12.76 3.19
CA HIS A 193 -16.88 13.51 4.02
C HIS A 193 -16.32 13.99 5.36
N VAL A 194 -15.17 13.46 5.78
CA VAL A 194 -14.46 13.86 7.01
C VAL A 194 -13.41 14.92 6.70
N ARG A 195 -12.72 14.80 5.57
CA ARG A 195 -11.72 15.76 5.11
C ARG A 195 -11.73 15.90 3.59
N THR A 196 -11.38 17.08 3.10
CA THR A 196 -11.21 17.32 1.67
C THR A 196 -10.14 16.38 1.10
N PRO A 197 -10.40 15.64 0.01
CA PRO A 197 -9.38 14.83 -0.66
C PRO A 197 -8.27 15.67 -1.32
N TRP A 198 -7.07 15.12 -1.32
CA TRP A 198 -5.84 15.69 -1.85
C TRP A 198 -5.10 14.57 -2.55
N CYS A 199 -4.84 14.76 -3.84
CA CYS A 199 -4.30 13.74 -4.71
C CYS A 199 -2.82 14.01 -4.99
N PHE A 200 -2.08 12.97 -5.38
CA PHE A 200 -0.64 13.06 -5.58
C PHE A 200 -0.24 12.55 -6.96
N THR A 201 0.79 13.15 -7.56
CA THR A 201 1.29 12.74 -8.88
C THR A 201 2.40 11.69 -8.83
N ALA A 202 2.90 11.37 -7.64
CA ALA A 202 3.91 10.34 -7.46
C ALA A 202 3.83 9.75 -6.06
N ALA A 203 4.10 8.46 -5.98
CA ALA A 203 4.21 7.69 -4.75
C ALA A 203 5.66 7.23 -4.58
N TYR A 204 6.14 7.32 -3.35
CA TYR A 204 7.33 6.62 -2.88
C TYR A 204 6.89 5.38 -2.14
N TYR A 205 7.58 4.27 -2.41
CA TYR A 205 7.26 3.00 -1.79
C TYR A 205 8.52 2.23 -1.43
N VAL A 206 8.40 1.45 -0.37
CA VAL A 206 9.45 0.55 0.11
C VAL A 206 9.37 -0.72 -0.73
N PRO A 207 10.44 -1.10 -1.43
CA PRO A 207 10.40 -2.29 -2.28
C PRO A 207 10.10 -3.55 -1.47
N VAL A 208 9.21 -4.40 -1.98
CA VAL A 208 8.76 -5.59 -1.24
C VAL A 208 9.93 -6.53 -0.94
N TYR A 209 10.89 -6.67 -1.86
CA TYR A 209 12.07 -7.53 -1.66
C TYR A 209 12.87 -7.12 -0.40
N GLN A 210 12.98 -5.81 -0.15
CA GLN A 210 13.71 -5.28 0.99
C GLN A 210 12.98 -5.62 2.28
N THR A 211 11.66 -5.42 2.30
CA THR A 211 10.81 -5.77 3.45
C THR A 211 10.94 -7.26 3.79
N LEU A 212 10.79 -8.14 2.80
CA LEU A 212 10.90 -9.58 2.98
C LEU A 212 12.27 -9.99 3.53
N GLN A 213 13.35 -9.39 3.00
CA GLN A 213 14.71 -9.68 3.43
C GLN A 213 15.02 -9.18 4.85
N THR A 214 14.60 -7.95 5.18
CA THR A 214 14.90 -7.32 6.47
C THR A 214 14.11 -7.96 7.60
N LEU A 215 12.79 -8.12 7.41
CA LEU A 215 11.89 -8.66 8.44
C LEU A 215 11.81 -10.19 8.44
N LYS A 216 12.50 -10.86 7.51
CA LYS A 216 12.46 -12.32 7.32
C LYS A 216 11.04 -12.82 7.08
N TRP A 217 10.28 -12.04 6.33
CA TRP A 217 8.94 -12.39 5.91
C TRP A 217 8.96 -13.23 4.65
N THR A 218 7.88 -14.00 4.48
CA THR A 218 7.58 -14.69 3.21
C THR A 218 6.24 -14.19 2.69
N LEU A 219 6.17 -13.83 1.42
CA LEU A 219 4.92 -13.43 0.77
C LEU A 219 3.97 -14.65 0.70
N VAL A 220 2.70 -14.44 1.02
CA VAL A 220 1.67 -15.46 0.79
C VAL A 220 1.18 -15.34 -0.65
N THR A 221 1.30 -16.42 -1.42
CA THR A 221 0.90 -16.48 -2.83
C THR A 221 -0.28 -17.42 -3.05
N GLY A 222 -0.95 -17.31 -4.22
CA GLY A 222 -2.17 -18.05 -4.57
C GLY A 222 -2.15 -18.74 -5.93
#